data_AF-A0A6A4C9C0-F1
#
_entry.id   AF-A0A6A4C9C0-F1
#
_cell.length_a   1.000
_cell.length_b   1.000
_cell.length_c   1.000
_cell.angle_alpha   90.00
_cell.angle_beta   90.00
_cell.angle_gamma   90.00
#
_symmetry.space_group_name_H-M   'P 1'
#
loop_
_entity.id
_entity.type
_entity.pdbx_description
1 polymer ?
#
loop_
_entity_poly.entity_id
_entity_poly.type
_entity_poly.pdbx_seq_one_letter_code
_entity_poly.pdbx_strand_id
1 'polypeptide(L)'
;FTRFVSLLERLTEAEATLESHREVTASLERRLVDTNADAITARRRLTTDRERLKASLVAHTAQLDRLRRQLADQERGQSGVIPARIHALQDENNSLRRANSVPRRHSAMHELDVDTLVLASTGISADEIDWTLLGLNPPDVIVGSPQSGDESSSPDEPST
;
A
#
# COMPACT_ATOMS: atom_id res chain seq x y z
N PHE A 1 -22.11 59.78 84.29
CA PHE A 1 -23.22 59.12 83.58
C PHE A 1 -22.89 58.93 82.08
N THR A 2 -22.63 59.98 81.32
CA THR A 2 -22.35 59.92 79.85
C THR A 2 -21.19 59.00 79.44
N ARG A 3 -20.09 58.98 80.21
CA ARG A 3 -18.92 58.12 79.95
C ARG A 3 -19.22 56.62 80.10
N PHE A 4 -20.12 56.27 81.01
CA PHE A 4 -20.52 54.89 81.27
C PHE A 4 -21.38 54.34 80.13
N VAL A 5 -22.29 55.17 79.61
CA VAL A 5 -23.13 54.83 78.44
C VAL A 5 -22.28 54.58 77.20
N SER A 6 -21.30 55.46 76.91
CA SER A 6 -20.38 55.28 75.77
C SER A 6 -19.50 54.04 75.87
N LEU A 7 -19.10 53.63 77.08
CA LEU A 7 -18.37 52.39 77.31
C LEU A 7 -19.24 51.15 77.05
N LEU A 8 -20.50 51.20 77.45
CA LEU A 8 -21.46 50.12 77.24
C LEU A 8 -21.76 49.92 75.75
N GLU A 9 -21.96 51.01 75.01
CA GLU A 9 -22.16 50.98 73.56
C GLU A 9 -20.95 50.36 72.84
N ARG A 10 -19.73 50.76 73.21
CA ARG A 10 -18.50 50.16 72.67
C ARG A 10 -18.34 48.69 73.02
N LEU A 11 -18.79 48.26 74.21
CA LEU A 11 -18.79 46.85 74.59
C LEU A 11 -19.77 46.05 73.72
N THR A 12 -20.99 46.56 73.52
CA THR A 12 -21.98 45.89 72.68
C THR A 12 -21.54 45.78 71.21
N GLU A 13 -20.86 46.81 70.70
CA GLU A 13 -20.28 46.79 69.35
C GLU A 13 -19.11 45.78 69.26
N ALA A 14 -18.26 45.72 70.28
CA ALA A 14 -17.19 44.72 70.36
C ALA A 14 -17.74 43.29 70.45
N GLU A 15 -18.84 43.07 71.18
CA GLU A 15 -19.51 41.77 71.26
C GLU A 15 -20.12 41.36 69.91
N ALA A 16 -20.79 42.28 69.21
CA ALA A 16 -21.36 42.02 67.89
C ALA A 16 -20.27 41.69 66.83
N THR A 17 -19.14 42.39 66.86
CA THR A 17 -18.00 42.11 65.97
C THR A 17 -17.34 40.77 66.27
N LEU A 18 -17.20 40.40 67.56
CA LEU A 18 -16.71 39.08 67.95
C LEU A 18 -17.64 37.96 67.46
N GLU A 19 -18.95 38.15 67.56
CA GLU A 19 -19.90 37.14 67.08
C GLU A 19 -19.83 36.98 65.55
N SER A 20 -19.76 38.08 64.81
CA SER A 20 -19.51 38.06 63.37
C SER A 20 -18.23 37.32 63.01
N HIS A 21 -17.13 37.55 63.74
CA HIS A 21 -15.89 36.82 63.54
C HIS A 21 -16.03 35.31 63.82
N ARG A 22 -16.78 34.90 64.85
CA ARG A 22 -17.03 33.48 65.13
C ARG A 22 -17.78 32.81 63.98
N GLU A 23 -18.80 33.46 63.43
CA GLU A 23 -19.55 32.93 62.29
C GLU A 23 -18.67 32.78 61.04
N VAL A 24 -17.83 33.79 60.75
CA VAL A 24 -16.89 33.75 59.63
C VAL A 24 -15.87 32.63 59.82
N THR A 25 -15.29 32.48 61.02
CA THR A 25 -14.35 31.39 61.31
C THR A 25 -15.00 30.03 61.14
N ALA A 26 -16.20 29.82 61.68
CA ALA A 26 -16.93 28.56 61.51
C ALA A 26 -17.27 28.27 60.04
N SER A 27 -17.58 29.31 59.25
CA SER A 27 -17.80 29.20 57.81
C SER A 27 -16.53 28.81 57.06
N LEU A 28 -15.40 29.43 57.39
CA LEU A 28 -14.10 29.11 56.78
C LEU A 28 -13.65 27.70 57.13
N GLU A 29 -13.84 27.24 58.38
CA GLU A 29 -13.53 25.88 58.80
C GLU A 29 -14.30 24.85 57.99
N ARG A 30 -15.63 25.04 57.82
CA ARG A 30 -16.44 24.14 56.97
C ARG A 30 -15.94 24.11 55.54
N ARG A 31 -15.69 25.27 54.94
CA ARG A 31 -15.16 25.36 53.56
C ARG A 31 -13.78 24.69 53.43
N LEU A 32 -12.93 24.78 54.44
CA LEU A 32 -11.62 24.12 54.44
C LEU A 32 -11.80 22.60 54.47
N VAL A 33 -12.71 22.09 55.29
CA VAL A 33 -13.03 20.65 55.33
C VAL A 33 -13.54 20.15 53.98
N ASP A 34 -14.49 20.86 53.37
CA ASP A 34 -15.06 20.49 52.08
C ASP A 34 -14.01 20.49 50.96
N THR A 35 -13.23 21.58 50.85
CA THR A 35 -12.15 21.67 49.85
C THR A 35 -11.06 20.63 50.06
N ASN A 36 -10.76 20.27 51.31
CA ASN A 36 -9.81 19.20 51.60
C ASN A 36 -10.38 17.82 51.21
N ALA A 37 -11.67 17.58 51.44
CA ALA A 37 -12.34 16.35 50.99
C ALA A 37 -12.32 16.25 49.45
N ASP A 38 -12.62 17.34 48.75
CA ASP A 38 -12.54 17.42 47.30
C ASP A 38 -11.12 17.18 46.79
N ALA A 39 -10.10 17.76 47.43
CA ALA A 39 -8.70 17.54 47.08
C ALA A 39 -8.29 16.06 47.24
N ILE A 40 -8.75 15.38 48.29
CA ILE A 40 -8.49 13.95 48.52
C ILE A 40 -9.15 13.11 47.41
N THR A 41 -10.41 13.40 47.07
CA THR A 41 -11.10 12.65 46.01
C THR A 41 -10.45 12.88 44.63
N ALA A 42 -10.05 14.12 44.32
CA ALA A 42 -9.34 14.46 43.09
C ALA A 42 -7.99 13.72 42.99
N ARG A 43 -7.21 13.67 44.07
CA ARG A 43 -5.95 12.90 44.12
C ARG A 43 -6.16 11.40 43.88
N ARG A 44 -7.23 10.82 44.43
CA ARG A 44 -7.59 9.40 44.19
C ARG A 44 -7.99 9.14 42.73
N ARG A 45 -8.70 10.07 42.09
CA ARG A 45 -9.03 9.97 40.66
C ARG A 45 -7.78 10.06 39.79
N LEU A 46 -6.92 11.06 40.02
CA LEU A 46 -5.67 11.22 39.27
C LEU A 46 -4.74 10.00 39.36
N THR A 47 -4.63 9.39 40.54
CA THR A 47 -3.84 8.16 40.70
C THR A 47 -4.43 7.00 39.91
N THR A 48 -5.75 6.83 39.94
CA THR A 48 -6.46 5.80 39.16
C THR A 48 -6.28 6.03 37.65
N ASP A 49 -6.48 7.25 37.17
CA ASP A 49 -6.35 7.61 35.76
C ASP A 49 -4.91 7.43 35.27
N ARG A 50 -3.92 7.80 36.09
CA ARG A 50 -2.50 7.58 35.78
C ARG A 50 -2.19 6.10 35.58
N GLU A 51 -2.67 5.22 36.46
CA GLU A 51 -2.44 3.78 36.30
C GLU A 51 -3.18 3.19 35.09
N ARG A 52 -4.41 3.65 34.83
CA ARG A 52 -5.15 3.27 33.62
C ARG A 52 -4.41 3.68 32.35
N LEU A 53 -3.89 4.91 32.28
CA LEU A 53 -3.14 5.40 31.13
C LEU A 53 -1.83 4.63 30.94
N LYS A 54 -1.10 4.34 32.02
CA LYS A 54 0.11 3.49 31.95
C LYS A 54 -0.21 2.11 31.39
N ALA A 55 -1.27 1.47 31.88
CA ALA A 55 -1.69 0.15 31.39
C ALA A 55 -2.06 0.19 29.90
N SER A 56 -2.80 1.23 29.48
CA SER A 56 -3.14 1.46 28.07
C SER A 56 -1.90 1.65 27.20
N LEU A 57 -0.91 2.42 27.67
CA LEU A 57 0.33 2.66 26.95
C LEU A 57 1.12 1.36 26.75
N VAL A 58 1.27 0.55 27.80
CA VAL A 58 1.93 -0.77 27.70
C VAL A 58 1.20 -1.68 26.70
N ALA A 59 -0.13 -1.70 26.72
CA ALA A 59 -0.92 -2.48 25.76
C ALA A 59 -0.69 -2.02 24.31
N HIS A 60 -0.68 -0.71 24.05
CA HIS A 60 -0.40 -0.17 22.72
C HIS A 60 1.03 -0.42 22.26
N THR A 61 2.02 -0.32 23.15
CA THR A 61 3.40 -0.69 22.82
C THR A 61 3.47 -2.17 22.42
N ALA A 62 2.82 -3.07 23.17
CA ALA A 62 2.76 -4.48 22.81
C ALA A 62 2.06 -4.73 21.46
N GLN A 63 1.01 -3.96 21.12
CA GLN A 63 0.37 -4.02 19.81
C GLN A 63 1.32 -3.55 18.70
N LEU A 64 2.03 -2.44 18.89
CA LEU A 64 3.01 -1.94 17.94
C LEU A 64 4.14 -2.95 17.70
N ASP A 65 4.64 -3.60 18.75
CA ASP A 65 5.69 -4.62 18.63
C ASP A 65 5.21 -5.89 17.94
N ARG A 66 3.91 -6.21 18.02
CA ARG A 66 3.32 -7.29 17.20
C ARG A 66 3.25 -6.89 15.74
N LEU A 67 2.76 -5.70 15.43
CA LEU A 67 2.66 -5.20 14.05
C LEU A 67 4.03 -5.11 13.39
N ARG A 68 5.04 -4.60 14.11
CA ARG A 68 6.43 -4.55 13.60
C ARG A 68 6.98 -5.93 13.26
N ARG A 69 6.70 -6.94 14.09
CA ARG A 69 7.10 -8.32 13.80
C ARG A 69 6.37 -8.89 12.59
N GLN A 70 5.06 -8.70 12.51
CA GLN A 70 4.27 -9.15 11.35
C GLN A 70 4.76 -8.51 10.05
N LEU A 71 5.09 -7.21 10.08
CA LEU A 71 5.65 -6.52 8.92
C LEU A 71 7.03 -7.07 8.54
N ALA A 72 7.92 -7.28 9.51
CA ALA A 72 9.23 -7.86 9.26
C ALA A 72 9.15 -9.30 8.72
N ASP A 73 8.24 -10.12 9.25
CA ASP A 73 8.00 -11.48 8.78
C ASP A 73 7.42 -11.47 7.36
N GLN A 74 6.50 -10.56 7.07
CA GLN A 74 5.95 -10.37 5.73
C GLN A 74 7.02 -9.91 4.74
N GLU A 75 7.81 -8.89 5.09
CA GLU A 75 8.92 -8.41 4.27
C GLU A 75 9.92 -9.53 4.02
N ARG A 76 10.27 -10.33 5.02
CA ARG A 76 11.15 -11.49 4.85
C ARG A 76 10.56 -12.55 3.93
N GLY A 77 9.25 -12.83 4.05
CA GLY A 77 8.54 -13.81 3.21
C GLY A 77 8.30 -13.33 1.78
N GLN A 78 8.19 -12.02 1.56
CA GLN A 78 7.96 -11.41 0.25
C GLN A 78 9.23 -10.84 -0.38
N SER A 79 10.35 -10.83 0.35
CA SER A 79 11.64 -10.31 -0.10
C SER A 79 12.06 -11.07 -1.36
N GLY A 80 12.16 -10.33 -2.46
CA GLY A 80 12.55 -10.89 -3.74
C GLY A 80 11.44 -11.60 -4.52
N VAL A 81 10.27 -11.91 -3.95
CA VAL A 81 9.17 -12.58 -4.68
C VAL A 81 8.62 -11.68 -5.78
N ILE A 82 8.31 -10.42 -5.44
CA ILE A 82 7.81 -9.44 -6.41
C ILE A 82 8.90 -9.10 -7.45
N PRO A 83 10.15 -8.76 -7.06
CA PRO A 83 11.23 -8.56 -8.03
C PRO A 83 11.49 -9.77 -8.94
N ALA A 84 11.54 -10.99 -8.41
CA ALA A 84 11.77 -12.20 -9.20
C ALA A 84 10.61 -12.45 -10.19
N ARG A 85 9.36 -12.22 -9.77
CA ARG A 85 8.20 -12.33 -10.65
C ARG A 85 8.24 -11.30 -11.77
N ILE A 86 8.65 -10.06 -11.46
CA ILE A 86 8.83 -9.01 -12.47
C ILE A 86 9.89 -9.44 -13.50
N HIS A 87 11.04 -9.94 -13.05
CA HIS A 87 12.10 -10.41 -13.95
C HIS A 87 11.62 -11.57 -14.84
N ALA A 88 10.97 -12.58 -14.26
CA ALA A 88 10.45 -13.71 -15.04
C ALA A 88 9.46 -13.27 -16.13
N LEU A 89 8.55 -12.34 -15.81
CA LEU A 89 7.61 -11.78 -16.79
C LEU A 89 8.31 -10.92 -17.85
N GLN A 90 9.37 -10.20 -17.50
CA GLN A 90 10.18 -9.44 -18.46
C GLN A 90 10.90 -10.38 -19.43
N ASP A 91 11.48 -11.48 -18.93
CA ASP A 91 12.14 -12.48 -19.77
C ASP A 91 11.17 -13.15 -20.74
N GLU A 92 9.98 -13.52 -20.26
CA GLU A 92 8.90 -14.06 -21.09
C GLU A 92 8.47 -13.05 -22.16
N ASN A 93 8.25 -11.78 -21.79
CA ASN A 93 7.87 -10.74 -22.76
C ASN A 93 8.94 -10.53 -23.83
N ASN A 94 10.22 -10.52 -23.44
CA ASN A 94 11.34 -10.41 -24.37
C ASN A 94 11.40 -11.61 -25.32
N SER A 95 11.14 -12.82 -24.82
CA SER A 95 11.06 -14.03 -25.64
C SER A 95 9.92 -13.94 -26.65
N LEU A 96 8.72 -13.54 -26.22
CA LEU A 96 7.56 -13.36 -27.09
C LEU A 96 7.78 -12.28 -28.15
N ARG A 97 8.48 -11.18 -27.81
CA ARG A 97 8.87 -10.15 -28.78
C ARG A 97 9.81 -10.69 -29.86
N ARG A 98 10.77 -11.53 -29.48
CA ARG A 98 11.67 -12.21 -30.44
C ARG A 98 10.91 -13.22 -31.30
N ALA A 99 10.03 -14.03 -30.70
CA ALA A 99 9.22 -14.99 -31.45
C ALA A 99 8.30 -14.28 -32.45
N ASN A 100 7.66 -13.17 -32.05
CA ASN A 100 6.79 -12.38 -32.91
C ASN A 100 7.53 -11.59 -34.00
N SER A 101 8.83 -11.30 -33.84
CA SER A 101 9.58 -10.60 -34.89
C SER A 101 9.86 -11.48 -36.10
N VAL A 102 9.96 -12.80 -35.92
CA VAL A 102 10.21 -13.77 -36.99
C VAL A 102 9.10 -13.77 -38.06
N PRO A 103 7.82 -14.02 -37.73
CA PRO A 103 6.74 -14.00 -38.72
C PRO A 103 6.52 -12.59 -39.28
N ARG A 104 6.71 -11.53 -38.49
CA ARG A 104 6.65 -10.15 -38.99
C ARG A 104 7.70 -9.88 -40.06
N ARG A 105 8.93 -10.35 -39.86
CA ARG A 105 10.01 -10.23 -40.86
C ARG A 105 9.72 -11.08 -42.09
N HIS A 106 9.22 -12.31 -41.89
CA HIS A 106 8.88 -13.22 -42.98
C HIS A 106 7.74 -12.65 -43.86
N SER A 107 6.68 -12.15 -43.23
CA SER A 107 5.60 -11.41 -43.89
C SER A 107 6.13 -10.22 -44.67
N ALA A 108 6.93 -9.34 -44.05
CA ALA A 108 7.47 -8.16 -44.72
C ALA A 108 8.38 -8.48 -45.91
N MET A 109 9.11 -9.60 -45.86
CA MET A 109 9.98 -10.05 -46.95
C MET A 109 9.21 -10.59 -48.16
N HIS A 110 8.02 -11.13 -47.92
CA HIS A 110 7.18 -11.79 -48.93
C HIS A 110 5.89 -11.02 -49.23
N GLU A 111 5.75 -9.81 -48.69
CA GLU A 111 4.55 -8.95 -48.77
C GLU A 111 3.24 -9.70 -48.41
N LEU A 112 3.33 -10.70 -47.52
CA LEU A 112 2.20 -11.54 -47.17
C LEU A 112 1.25 -10.75 -46.27
N ASP A 113 -0.02 -10.69 -46.67
CA ASP A 113 -1.10 -10.21 -45.82
C ASP A 113 -1.42 -11.21 -44.70
N VAL A 114 -2.27 -10.77 -43.76
CA VAL A 114 -2.59 -11.53 -42.55
C VAL A 114 -3.29 -12.86 -42.87
N ASP A 115 -4.16 -12.89 -43.87
CA ASP A 115 -4.93 -14.10 -44.21
C ASP A 115 -4.00 -15.15 -44.83
N THR A 116 -3.11 -14.73 -45.71
CA THR A 116 -2.10 -15.61 -46.32
C THR A 116 -1.13 -16.21 -45.29
N LEU A 117 -0.72 -15.45 -44.26
CA LEU A 117 0.11 -15.99 -43.16
C LEU A 117 -0.63 -17.02 -42.30
N VAL A 118 -1.91 -16.80 -42.02
CA VAL A 118 -2.74 -17.72 -41.23
C VAL A 118 -2.88 -19.05 -41.96
N LEU A 119 -3.16 -19.00 -43.27
CA LEU A 119 -3.26 -20.19 -44.12
C LEU A 119 -1.94 -20.97 -44.14
N ALA A 120 -0.82 -20.31 -44.39
CA ALA A 120 0.50 -20.93 -44.36
C ALA A 120 0.86 -21.52 -42.98
N SER A 121 0.46 -20.87 -41.88
CA SER A 121 0.70 -21.36 -40.52
C SER A 121 -0.13 -22.60 -40.16
N THR A 122 -1.25 -22.83 -40.86
CA THR A 122 -2.03 -24.07 -40.77
C THR A 122 -1.50 -25.19 -41.67
N GLY A 123 -0.39 -24.94 -42.37
CA GLY A 123 0.21 -25.88 -43.33
C GLY A 123 -0.49 -25.92 -44.68
N ILE A 124 -1.36 -24.93 -44.96
CA ILE A 124 -2.12 -24.83 -46.20
C ILE A 124 -1.39 -23.81 -47.07
N SER A 125 -0.79 -24.28 -48.16
CA SER A 125 -0.13 -23.41 -49.12
C SER A 125 -1.16 -22.76 -50.06
N ALA A 126 -0.82 -21.62 -50.68
CA ALA A 126 -1.73 -20.89 -51.55
C ALA A 126 -2.22 -21.73 -52.76
N ASP A 127 -1.45 -22.73 -53.18
CA ASP A 127 -1.78 -23.70 -54.24
C ASP A 127 -2.70 -24.84 -53.77
N GLU A 128 -2.77 -25.11 -52.46
CA GLU A 128 -3.70 -26.09 -51.87
C GLU A 128 -5.09 -25.51 -51.61
N ILE A 129 -5.26 -24.19 -51.75
CA ILE A 129 -6.53 -23.50 -51.53
C ILE A 129 -7.34 -23.51 -52.83
N ASP A 130 -8.52 -24.11 -52.78
CA ASP A 130 -9.50 -23.95 -53.85
C ASP A 130 -10.13 -22.55 -53.79
N TRP A 131 -9.49 -21.60 -54.45
CA TRP A 131 -9.95 -20.21 -54.53
C TRP A 131 -11.33 -20.05 -55.17
N THR A 132 -11.75 -21.02 -55.99
CA THR A 132 -13.08 -21.00 -56.64
C THR A 132 -14.21 -21.20 -55.64
N LEU A 133 -13.96 -21.97 -54.57
CA LEU A 133 -14.89 -22.15 -53.45
C LEU A 133 -15.06 -20.87 -52.61
N LEU A 134 -14.08 -19.96 -52.65
CA LEU A 134 -14.09 -18.68 -51.93
C LEU A 134 -14.55 -17.50 -52.81
N GLY A 135 -14.86 -17.74 -54.09
CA GLY A 135 -15.29 -16.70 -55.03
C GLY A 135 -14.19 -15.70 -55.42
N LEU A 136 -12.92 -16.07 -55.23
CA LEU A 136 -11.75 -15.25 -55.57
C LEU A 136 -10.99 -15.88 -56.76
N ASN A 137 -10.38 -15.06 -57.62
CA ASN A 137 -9.45 -15.56 -58.64
C ASN A 137 -8.09 -15.80 -57.99
N PRO A 138 -7.39 -16.92 -58.30
CA PRO A 138 -6.07 -17.20 -57.73
C PRO A 138 -5.10 -16.05 -58.09
N PRO A 139 -4.27 -15.57 -57.14
CA PRO A 139 -3.22 -14.61 -57.47
C PRO A 139 -2.17 -15.28 -58.35
N ASP A 140 -1.80 -14.63 -59.46
CA ASP A 140 -0.72 -15.05 -60.37
C ASP A 140 0.64 -15.01 -59.65
N VAL A 141 0.90 -16.00 -58.79
CA VAL A 141 2.25 -16.25 -58.28
C VAL A 141 2.99 -16.99 -59.39
N ILE A 142 3.86 -16.27 -60.10
CA ILE A 142 4.78 -16.86 -61.08
C ILE A 142 5.68 -17.85 -60.34
N VAL A 143 5.30 -19.13 -60.39
CA VAL A 143 6.15 -20.26 -60.00
C VAL A 143 7.27 -20.35 -61.05
N GLY A 144 8.44 -19.79 -60.72
CA GLY A 144 9.67 -20.14 -61.41
C GLY A 144 9.92 -21.63 -61.20
N SER A 145 9.63 -22.45 -62.21
CA SER A 145 9.98 -23.87 -62.21
C SER A 145 11.51 -24.03 -62.14
N PRO A 146 12.05 -24.98 -61.35
CA PRO A 146 13.48 -25.24 -61.32
C PRO A 146 13.89 -25.90 -62.63
N GLN A 147 14.64 -25.17 -63.46
CA GLN A 147 15.16 -25.70 -64.70
C GLN A 147 16.31 -26.66 -64.37
N SER A 148 16.03 -27.96 -64.49
CA SER A 148 17.03 -29.03 -64.51
C SER A 148 18.01 -28.79 -65.66
N GLY A 149 19.25 -28.46 -65.34
CA GLY A 149 20.38 -28.47 -66.24
C GLY A 149 21.48 -29.32 -65.62
N ASP A 150 21.43 -30.63 -65.89
CA ASP A 150 22.61 -31.48 -65.80
C ASP A 150 23.47 -31.18 -67.03
N GLU A 151 24.68 -30.65 -66.82
CA GLU A 151 25.83 -30.95 -67.67
C GLU A 151 27.15 -30.72 -66.91
N SER A 152 27.88 -31.84 -66.78
CA SER A 152 29.21 -32.07 -66.19
C SER A 152 30.28 -31.01 -66.48
N SER A 153 31.16 -30.75 -65.51
CA SER A 153 32.56 -31.24 -65.54
C SER A 153 33.32 -30.92 -64.24
N SER A 154 34.33 -31.74 -63.96
CA SER A 154 34.98 -32.01 -62.67
C SER A 154 36.21 -31.08 -62.38
N PRO A 155 37.14 -31.42 -61.46
CA PRO A 155 37.35 -30.80 -60.16
C PRO A 155 38.64 -29.96 -60.07
N ASP A 156 38.81 -29.14 -59.03
CA ASP A 156 40.14 -28.91 -58.44
C ASP A 156 40.03 -28.24 -57.05
N GLU A 157 40.46 -28.99 -56.03
CA GLU A 157 41.18 -28.44 -54.87
C GLU A 157 42.64 -28.19 -55.31
N PRO A 158 43.43 -27.26 -54.71
CA PRO A 158 43.71 -27.32 -53.27
C PRO A 158 43.98 -25.98 -52.51
N SER A 159 43.75 -26.08 -51.20
CA SER A 159 44.53 -25.58 -50.05
C SER A 159 45.28 -24.24 -50.11
N THR A 160 44.93 -23.34 -49.18
CA THR A 160 45.79 -22.92 -48.04
C THR A 160 44.96 -22.24 -46.96
#